data_AF-A0A141RCP6-F1
#
_entry.id   AF-A0A141RCP6-F1
#
_cell.length_a   1.000
_cell.length_b   1.000
_cell.length_c   1.000
_cell.angle_alpha   90.00
_cell.angle_beta   90.00
_cell.angle_gamma   90.00
#
_symmetry.space_group_name_H-M   'P 1'
#
loop_
_entity.id
_entity.type
_entity.pdbx_description
1 polymer ?
#
loop_
_entity_poly.entity_id
_entity_poly.type
_entity_poly.pdbx_seq_one_letter_code
_entity_poly.pdbx_strand_id
1 'polypeptide(L)'
;MFDLFKAIGLGLAVLLPLANPLTTVALFLGLAGNMNNAERNKQALMASVYVFAILMVSWYAGQVVMNTFGISIPGLRIAGGLIVAFIGFRMLFPQQKAHDSMEAKIKSEELQDEPTANI
;
A
#
# COMPACT_ATOMS: atom_id res chain seq x y z
N MET A 1 -19.85 24.53 -15.96
CA MET A 1 -20.48 23.67 -14.94
C MET A 1 -20.27 22.19 -15.24
N PHE A 2 -20.61 21.71 -16.44
CA PHE A 2 -20.47 20.29 -16.80
C PHE A 2 -19.02 19.77 -16.74
N ASP A 3 -18.04 20.59 -17.13
CA ASP A 3 -16.61 20.24 -17.03
C ASP A 3 -16.11 20.07 -15.60
N LEU A 4 -16.65 20.87 -14.66
CA LEU A 4 -16.31 20.77 -13.25
C LEU A 4 -16.82 19.44 -12.66
N PHE A 5 -18.06 19.06 -12.97
CA PHE A 5 -18.61 17.77 -12.56
C PHE A 5 -17.80 16.60 -13.15
N LYS A 6 -17.39 16.71 -14.42
CA LYS A 6 -16.56 15.69 -15.07
C LYS A 6 -15.17 15.60 -14.43
N ALA A 7 -14.54 16.72 -14.12
CA ALA A 7 -13.24 16.76 -13.46
C ALA A 7 -13.30 16.16 -12.05
N ILE A 8 -14.31 16.52 -11.26
CA ILE A 8 -14.53 15.96 -9.92
C ILE A 8 -14.81 14.45 -10.01
N GLY A 9 -15.69 14.03 -10.92
CA GLY A 9 -16.03 12.62 -11.11
C GLY A 9 -14.83 11.76 -11.51
N LEU A 10 -14.02 12.24 -12.45
CA LEU A 10 -12.77 11.57 -12.84
C LEU A 10 -11.75 11.55 -11.70
N GLY A 11 -11.62 12.65 -10.95
CA GLY A 11 -10.75 12.72 -9.77
C GLY A 11 -11.12 11.66 -8.74
N LEU A 12 -12.41 11.56 -8.40
CA LEU A 12 -12.90 10.54 -7.46
C LEU A 12 -12.68 9.11 -7.97
N ALA A 13 -12.89 8.87 -9.26
CA ALA A 13 -12.65 7.55 -9.86
C ALA A 13 -11.17 7.14 -9.79
N VAL A 14 -10.24 8.07 -9.99
CA VAL A 14 -8.79 7.82 -9.88
C VAL A 14 -8.36 7.61 -8.43
N LEU A 15 -9.00 8.30 -7.48
CA LEU A 15 -8.71 8.15 -6.06
C LEU A 15 -9.13 6.78 -5.51
N LEU A 16 -10.14 6.13 -6.08
CA LEU A 16 -10.66 4.86 -5.56
C LEU A 16 -9.59 3.74 -5.52
N PRO A 17 -8.91 3.39 -6.62
CA PRO A 17 -7.82 2.41 -6.59
C PRO A 17 -6.60 2.92 -5.83
N LEU A 18 -6.33 4.23 -5.85
CA LEU A 18 -5.20 4.84 -5.14
C LEU A 18 -5.34 4.71 -3.61
N ALA A 19 -6.53 5.00 -3.09
CA ALA A 19 -6.82 4.94 -1.66
C ALA A 19 -7.08 3.50 -1.17
N ASN A 20 -7.41 2.58 -2.10
CA ASN A 20 -7.74 1.19 -1.83
C ASN A 20 -8.58 1.02 -0.53
N PRO A 21 -9.81 1.57 -0.51
CA PRO A 21 -10.58 1.71 0.71
C PRO A 21 -10.87 0.36 1.39
N LEU A 22 -11.03 -0.71 0.61
CA LEU A 22 -11.26 -2.05 1.16
C LEU A 22 -10.08 -2.53 2.02
N THR A 23 -8.86 -2.41 1.49
CA THR A 23 -7.66 -2.81 2.23
C THR A 23 -7.41 -1.87 3.41
N THR A 24 -7.60 -0.57 3.20
CA THR A 24 -7.41 0.44 4.24
C THR A 24 -8.38 0.27 5.41
N VAL A 25 -9.66 -0.03 5.16
CA VAL A 25 -10.64 -0.29 6.23
C VAL A 25 -10.30 -1.57 6.99
N ALA A 26 -9.95 -2.65 6.31
CA ALA A 26 -9.55 -3.90 6.95
C ALA A 26 -8.29 -3.72 7.82
N LEU A 27 -7.28 -3.03 7.29
CA LEU A 27 -6.05 -2.69 8.01
C LEU A 27 -6.36 -1.80 9.22
N PHE A 28 -7.16 -0.75 9.04
CA PHE A 28 -7.53 0.16 10.12
C PHE A 28 -8.27 -0.58 11.23
N LEU A 29 -9.19 -1.49 10.90
CA LEU A 29 -9.92 -2.28 11.89
C LEU A 29 -8.98 -3.22 12.68
N GLY A 30 -8.01 -3.84 11.99
CA GLY A 30 -6.98 -4.65 12.64
C GLY A 30 -6.07 -3.86 13.59
N LEU A 31 -5.68 -2.64 13.20
CA LEU A 31 -4.83 -1.76 14.01
C LEU A 31 -5.59 -1.05 15.14
N ALA A 32 -6.87 -0.76 14.93
CA ALA A 32 -7.71 0.00 15.87
C ALA A 32 -8.36 -0.86 16.95
N GLY A 33 -8.07 -2.17 17.01
CA GLY A 33 -8.72 -3.13 17.91
C GLY A 33 -8.72 -2.71 19.38
N ASN A 34 -7.64 -2.08 19.85
CA ASN A 34 -7.49 -1.64 21.24
C ASN A 34 -7.77 -0.14 21.48
N MET A 35 -8.22 0.59 20.45
CA MET A 35 -8.46 2.04 20.53
C MET A 35 -9.92 2.34 20.89
N ASN A 36 -10.15 3.32 21.76
CA ASN A 36 -11.49 3.84 22.02
C ASN A 36 -12.00 4.72 20.86
N ASN A 37 -13.29 5.07 20.86
CA ASN A 37 -13.90 5.85 19.77
C ASN A 37 -13.25 7.22 19.54
N ALA A 38 -12.82 7.91 20.60
CA ALA A 38 -12.17 9.21 20.49
C ALA A 38 -10.78 9.10 19.87
N GLU A 39 -10.00 8.07 20.26
CA GLU A 39 -8.69 7.77 19.69
C GLU A 39 -8.80 7.39 18.22
N ARG A 40 -9.78 6.55 17.86
CA ARG A 40 -10.05 6.17 16.46
C ARG A 40 -10.35 7.40 15.60
N ASN A 41 -11.20 8.30 16.09
CA ASN A 41 -11.57 9.51 15.34
C ASN A 41 -10.39 10.49 15.20
N LYS A 42 -9.59 10.65 16.26
CA LYS A 42 -8.35 11.43 16.22
C LYS A 42 -7.36 10.86 15.21
N GLN A 43 -7.19 9.54 15.19
CA GLN A 43 -6.28 8.87 14.26
C GLN A 43 -6.74 9.00 12.82
N ALA A 44 -8.04 8.85 12.56
CA ALA A 44 -8.62 9.08 11.24
C ALA A 44 -8.36 10.51 10.75
N LEU A 45 -8.58 11.51 11.62
CA LEU A 45 -8.32 12.92 11.29
C LEU A 45 -6.84 13.18 11.01
N MET A 46 -5.93 12.65 11.83
CA MET A 46 -4.49 12.78 11.61
C MET A 46 -4.06 12.11 10.30
N ALA A 47 -4.60 10.92 9.99
CA ALA A 47 -4.35 10.25 8.72
C ALA A 47 -4.81 11.10 7.53
N SER A 48 -6.00 11.71 7.60
CA SER A 48 -6.48 12.63 6.56
C SER A 48 -5.57 13.85 6.39
N VAL A 49 -5.09 14.44 7.49
CA VAL A 49 -4.15 15.57 7.44
C VAL A 49 -2.82 15.16 6.81
N TYR A 50 -2.28 14.00 7.17
CA TYR A 50 -1.04 13.50 6.58
C TYR A 50 -1.19 13.22 5.09
N VAL A 51 -2.28 12.57 4.67
CA VAL A 51 -2.56 12.35 3.24
C VAL A 51 -2.65 13.67 2.50
N PHE A 52 -3.38 14.65 3.03
CA PHE A 52 -3.47 15.98 2.42
C PHE A 52 -2.11 16.67 2.30
N ALA A 53 -1.30 16.64 3.37
CA ALA A 53 0.03 17.23 3.37
C ALA A 53 0.97 16.56 2.36
N ILE A 54 0.94 15.22 2.28
CA ILE A 54 1.72 14.45 1.31
C ILE A 54 1.31 14.82 -0.11
N LEU A 55 0.01 14.87 -0.41
CA LEU A 55 -0.49 15.24 -1.75
C LEU A 55 -0.08 16.66 -2.15
N MET A 56 -0.20 17.63 -1.22
CA MET A 56 0.25 19.01 -1.43
C MET A 56 1.75 19.07 -1.72
N VAL A 57 2.58 18.46 -0.88
CA VAL A 57 4.04 18.47 -1.05
C VAL A 57 4.43 17.78 -2.36
N SER A 58 3.84 16.61 -2.67
CA SER A 58 4.09 15.91 -3.92
C SER A 58 3.67 16.71 -5.15
N TRP A 59 2.59 17.49 -5.07
CA TRP A 59 2.18 18.37 -6.16
C TRP A 59 3.25 19.42 -6.49
N TYR A 60 3.69 20.19 -5.49
CA TYR A 60 4.69 21.24 -5.69
C TYR A 60 6.08 20.67 -6.01
N ALA A 61 6.53 19.67 -5.24
CA ALA A 61 7.83 19.04 -5.45
C ALA A 61 7.89 18.32 -6.80
N GLY A 62 6.80 17.66 -7.21
CA GLY A 62 6.71 16.99 -8.50
C GLY A 62 6.94 17.95 -9.66
N GLN A 63 6.37 19.16 -9.61
CA GLN A 63 6.60 20.19 -10.62
C GLN A 63 8.06 20.62 -10.71
N VAL A 64 8.71 20.83 -9.57
CA VAL A 64 10.14 21.18 -9.50
C VAL A 64 11.01 20.08 -10.11
N VAL A 65 10.74 18.82 -9.74
CA VAL A 65 11.47 17.65 -10.26
C VAL A 65 11.30 17.54 -11.77
N MET A 66 10.06 17.59 -12.27
CA MET A 66 9.79 17.50 -13.71
C MET A 66 10.50 18.60 -14.50
N ASN A 67 10.50 19.84 -14.01
CA ASN A 67 11.17 20.95 -14.68
C ASN A 67 12.70 20.80 -14.67
N THR A 68 13.27 20.30 -13.57
CA THR A 68 14.73 20.10 -13.43
C THR A 68 15.24 19.03 -14.39
N PHE A 69 14.48 17.93 -14.56
CA PHE A 69 14.87 16.82 -15.43
C PHE A 69 14.31 16.95 -16.86
N GLY A 70 13.54 18.01 -17.17
CA GLY A 70 12.88 18.16 -18.47
C GLY A 70 11.85 17.06 -18.79
N ILE A 71 11.24 16.45 -17.77
CA ILE A 71 10.30 15.33 -17.91
C ILE A 71 8.88 15.88 -18.08
N SER A 72 8.14 15.33 -19.04
CA SER A 72 6.74 15.67 -19.25
C SER A 72 5.81 14.89 -18.33
N ILE A 73 4.64 15.47 -18.01
CA ILE A 73 3.57 14.79 -17.24
C ILE A 73 3.21 13.41 -17.85
N PRO A 74 3.05 13.27 -19.18
CA PRO A 74 2.81 11.96 -19.79
C PRO A 74 3.96 10.98 -19.55
N GLY A 75 5.23 11.42 -19.65
CA GLY A 75 6.40 10.59 -19.39
C GLY A 75 6.43 10.07 -17.95
N LEU A 76 6.17 10.94 -16.98
CA LEU A 76 6.08 10.56 -15.56
C LEU A 76 4.97 9.53 -15.31
N ARG A 77 3.80 9.69 -15.95
CA ARG A 77 2.68 8.74 -15.84
C ARG A 77 3.03 7.36 -16.40
N ILE A 78 3.73 7.30 -17.54
CA ILE A 78 4.18 6.03 -18.12
C ILE A 78 5.17 5.33 -17.18
N ALA A 79 6.18 6.06 -16.70
CA ALA A 79 7.18 5.51 -15.77
C ALA A 79 6.52 4.99 -14.47
N GLY A 80 5.63 5.79 -13.88
CA GLY A 80 4.87 5.38 -12.69
C GLY A 80 3.99 4.15 -12.95
N GLY A 81 3.33 4.09 -14.10
CA GLY A 81 2.53 2.93 -14.52
C GLY A 81 3.36 1.65 -14.65
N LEU A 82 4.56 1.74 -15.23
CA LEU A 82 5.47 0.60 -15.32
C LEU A 82 5.94 0.12 -13.93
N ILE A 83 6.21 1.03 -13.01
CA ILE A 83 6.58 0.69 -11.63
C ILE A 83 5.42 -0.03 -10.93
N VAL A 84 4.20 0.50 -11.03
CA VAL A 84 3.02 -0.13 -10.42
C VAL A 84 2.73 -1.49 -11.03
N ALA A 85 2.84 -1.63 -12.35
CA ALA A 85 2.69 -2.91 -13.04
C ALA A 85 3.74 -3.92 -12.57
N PHE A 86 5.00 -3.51 -12.42
CA PHE A 86 6.08 -4.36 -11.92
C PHE A 86 5.84 -4.80 -10.47
N ILE A 87 5.41 -3.89 -9.60
CA ILE A 87 5.05 -4.22 -8.20
C ILE A 87 3.88 -5.21 -8.18
N GLY A 88 2.83 -4.96 -8.97
CA GLY A 88 1.68 -5.86 -9.08
C GLY A 88 2.06 -7.25 -9.57
N PHE A 89 2.96 -7.34 -10.56
CA PHE A 89 3.47 -8.62 -11.05
C PHE A 89 4.23 -9.40 -9.95
N ARG A 90 5.05 -8.70 -9.16
CA ARG A 90 5.74 -9.30 -8.01
C ARG A 90 4.81 -9.73 -6.87
N MET A 91 3.65 -9.10 -6.74
CA MET A 91 2.63 -9.53 -5.77
C MET A 91 1.94 -10.83 -6.21
N LEU A 92 1.70 -11.02 -7.51
CA LEU A 92 1.10 -12.24 -8.05
C LEU A 92 2.09 -13.42 -8.08
N PHE A 93 3.37 -13.14 -8.30
CA PHE A 93 4.45 -14.13 -8.27
C PHE A 93 5.48 -13.73 -7.21
N PRO A 94 5.17 -13.96 -5.91
CA PRO A 94 6.13 -13.67 -4.85
C PRO A 94 7.38 -14.50 -5.09
N GLN A 95 8.54 -13.84 -5.18
CA GLN A 95 9.81 -14.54 -5.09
C GLN A 95 9.85 -15.19 -3.70
N GLN A 96 9.98 -16.51 -3.62
CA GLN A 96 10.16 -17.23 -2.36
C GLN A 96 11.34 -16.61 -1.62
N LYS A 97 11.04 -15.77 -0.63
CA LYS A 97 12.04 -15.36 0.35
C LYS A 97 12.33 -16.61 1.18
N ALA A 98 13.60 -16.82 1.50
CA ALA A 98 14.09 -17.93 2.33
C ALA A 98 13.57 -17.90 3.79
N HIS A 99 12.36 -17.41 4.06
CA HIS A 99 11.67 -17.53 5.34
C HIS A 99 11.09 -18.94 5.54
N ASP A 100 10.76 -19.66 4.46
CA ASP A 100 10.35 -21.08 4.52
C ASP A 100 11.48 -21.98 5.05
N SER A 101 12.73 -21.53 5.03
CA SER A 101 13.86 -22.33 5.52
C SER A 101 13.87 -22.48 7.05
N MET A 102 13.29 -21.53 7.80
CA MET A 102 13.26 -21.61 9.26
C MET A 102 12.10 -22.49 9.75
N GLU A 103 10.91 -22.34 9.17
CA GLU A 103 9.75 -23.18 9.50
C GLU A 103 9.93 -24.64 9.03
N ALA A 104 10.52 -24.85 7.85
CA ALA A 104 10.84 -26.20 7.39
C ALA A 104 11.90 -26.88 8.27
N LYS A 105 12.87 -26.11 8.79
CA LYS A 105 13.93 -26.65 9.66
C LYS A 105 13.40 -26.98 11.06
N ILE A 106 12.58 -26.12 11.65
CA ILE A 106 11.92 -26.37 12.95
C ILE A 106 11.02 -27.61 12.86
N LYS A 107 10.23 -27.74 11.79
CA LYS A 107 9.35 -28.90 11.59
C LYS A 107 10.13 -30.20 11.37
N SER A 108 11.30 -30.14 10.73
CA SER A 108 12.18 -31.32 10.58
C SER A 108 12.91 -31.70 11.87
N GLU A 109 13.20 -30.74 12.75
CA GLU A 109 13.80 -30.97 14.07
C GLU A 109 12.76 -31.55 15.06
N GLU A 110 11.50 -31.08 15.03
CA GLU A 110 10.39 -31.64 15.83
C GLU A 110 10.03 -33.08 15.43
N LEU A 111 10.11 -33.43 14.13
CA LEU A 111 9.85 -34.79 13.65
C LEU A 111 10.97 -35.80 14.00
N GLN A 112 12.16 -35.33 14.37
CA GLN A 112 13.28 -36.20 14.77
C GLN A 112 13.31 -36.51 16.26
N ASP A 113 12.61 -35.72 17.10
CA ASP A 113 12.61 -35.85 18.56
C ASP A 113 11.39 -36.62 19.11
N GLU A 114 10.51 -37.14 18.23
CA GLU A 114 9.47 -38.11 18.62
C GLU A 114 10.15 -39.42 19.06
N PRO A 115 10.07 -39.81 20.34
CA PRO A 115 10.63 -41.07 20.79
C PRO A 115 9.81 -42.19 20.18
N THR A 116 10.44 -43.01 19.33
CA THR A 116 9.84 -44.22 18.76
C THR A 116 9.14 -45.00 19.86
N ALA A 117 7.80 -44.99 19.84
CA ALA A 117 6.98 -45.72 20.79
C ALA A 117 7.36 -47.20 20.73
N ASN A 118 8.04 -47.66 21.78
CA ASN A 118 8.50 -49.03 21.92
C ASN A 118 7.29 -49.90 22.31
N ILE A 119 6.71 -50.57 21.31
CA ILE A 119 5.74 -51.68 21.48
C ILE A 119 6.47 -53.01 21.51
#